data_AF-A0A537NWX0-F1
#
_entry.id   AF-A0A537NWX0-F1
#
_cell.length_a   1.000
_cell.length_b   1.000
_cell.length_c   1.000
_cell.angle_alpha   90.00
_cell.angle_beta   90.00
_cell.angle_gamma   90.00
#
_symmetry.space_group_name_H-M   'P 1'
#
loop_
_entity.id
_entity.type
_entity.pdbx_description
1 polymer ?
#
loop_
_entity_poly.entity_id
_entity_poly.type
_entity_poly.pdbx_seq_one_letter_code
_entity_poly.pdbx_strand_id
1 'polypeptide(L)' 'MRRILASLAQLGRFDEARQEAELFIAGNPLFTISGWIATQPIRSEAMRAHFIEGYSKAGLPA' A
#
# COMPACT_ATOMS: atom_id res chain seq x y z
N MET A 1 -0.17 7.30 10.07
CA MET A 1 0.05 5.84 9.92
C MET A 1 -0.14 5.38 8.46
N ARG A 2 0.58 5.95 7.48
CA ARG A 2 0.67 5.42 6.10
C ARG A 2 2.12 5.29 5.60
N ARG A 3 3.07 5.84 6.35
CA ARG A 3 4.51 5.86 6.03
C ARG A 3 5.16 4.49 6.18
N ILE A 4 4.72 3.65 7.13
CA ILE A 4 5.44 2.41 7.49
C ILE A 4 5.35 1.35 6.38
N LEU A 5 4.17 1.08 5.83
CA LEU A 5 3.98 0.12 4.73
C LEU A 5 4.78 0.47 3.46
N ALA A 6 4.71 1.73 3.02
CA ALA A 6 5.45 2.18 1.83
C ALA A 6 6.96 2.27 2.07
N SER A 7 7.41 2.49 3.32
CA SER A 7 8.84 2.53 3.65
C SER A 7 9.44 1.13 3.79
N LEU A 8 8.69 0.16 4.33
CA LEU A 8 9.14 -1.24 4.46
C LEU A 8 9.21 -1.94 3.10
N ALA A 9 8.23 -1.72 2.23
CA ALA A 9 8.26 -2.22 0.85
C ALA A 9 9.44 -1.63 0.04
N GLN A 10 9.76 -0.34 0.23
CA GLN A 10 10.91 0.31 -0.41
C GLN A 10 12.27 -0.22 0.08
N LEU A 11 12.34 -0.80 1.28
CA LEU A 11 13.55 -1.40 1.84
C LEU A 11 13.70 -2.89 1.52
N GLY A 12 12.82 -3.47 0.69
CA GLY A 12 12.86 -4.89 0.32
C GLY A 12 12.43 -5.85 1.43
N ARG A 13 11.87 -5.34 2.54
CA ARG A 13 11.43 -6.13 3.70
C ARG A 13 9.97 -6.58 3.51
N PHE A 14 9.76 -7.40 2.48
CA PHE A 14 8.42 -7.78 2.01
C PHE A 14 7.61 -8.57 3.04
N ASP A 15 8.25 -9.40 3.88
CA ASP A 15 7.55 -10.17 4.91
C ASP A 15 6.95 -9.26 6.02
N GLU A 16 7.69 -8.23 6.42
CA GLU A 16 7.21 -7.25 7.39
C GLU A 16 6.14 -6.33 6.79
N ALA A 17 6.30 -5.97 5.51
CA ALA A 17 5.26 -5.24 4.79
C ALA A 17 3.95 -6.04 4.69
N ARG A 18 4.04 -7.37 4.55
CA ARG A 18 2.86 -8.25 4.55
C ARG A 18 2.20 -8.33 5.93
N GLN A 19 2.97 -8.52 7.01
CA GLN A 19 2.41 -8.54 8.37
C GLN A 19 1.68 -7.23 8.73
N GLU A 20 2.27 -6.09 8.38
CA GLU A 20 1.63 -4.79 8.58
C GLU A 20 0.38 -4.61 7.69
N ALA A 21 0.39 -5.16 6.47
CA ALA A 21 -0.74 -5.12 5.57
C ALA A 21 -1.93 -5.94 6.11
N GLU A 22 -1.68 -7.10 6.69
CA GLU A 22 -2.69 -7.94 7.34
C GLU A 22 -3.34 -7.22 8.53
N LEU A 23 -2.53 -6.62 9.41
CA LEU A 23 -3.04 -5.82 10.54
C LEU A 23 -3.86 -4.62 10.07
N PHE A 24 -3.40 -3.95 9.00
CA PHE A 24 -4.09 -2.80 8.43
C PHE A 24 -5.46 -3.17 7.86
N ILE A 25 -5.56 -4.28 7.12
CA ILE A 25 -6.83 -4.78 6.57
C ILE A 25 -7.76 -5.27 7.68
N ALA A 26 -7.25 -5.93 8.71
CA ALA A 26 -8.07 -6.33 9.86
C ALA A 26 -8.78 -5.13 10.52
N GLY A 27 -8.12 -3.97 10.57
CA GLY A 27 -8.71 -2.71 11.05
C GLY A 27 -9.50 -1.91 9.99
N ASN A 28 -9.31 -2.21 8.70
CA ASN A 28 -9.89 -1.46 7.58
C ASN A 28 -10.38 -2.43 6.46
N PRO A 29 -11.39 -3.26 6.72
CA PRO A 29 -11.78 -4.34 5.82
C PRO A 29 -12.32 -3.87 4.45
N LEU A 30 -12.73 -2.61 4.34
CA LEU A 30 -13.22 -2.00 3.09
C LEU A 30 -12.12 -1.30 2.28
N PHE A 31 -10.87 -1.35 2.75
CA PHE A 31 -9.76 -0.74 2.05
C PHE A 31 -9.50 -1.45 0.72
N THR A 32 -9.26 -0.67 -0.33
CA THR A 32 -8.75 -1.13 -1.62
C THR A 32 -7.67 -0.17 -2.12
N ILE A 33 -6.69 -0.68 -2.86
CA ILE A 33 -5.66 0.15 -3.51
C ILE A 33 -6.32 1.17 -4.43
N SER A 34 -7.30 0.75 -5.23
CA SER A 34 -8.01 1.61 -6.17
C SER A 34 -8.80 2.72 -5.47
N GLY A 35 -9.51 2.38 -4.39
CA GLY A 35 -10.25 3.34 -3.58
C GLY A 35 -9.31 4.35 -2.93
N TRP A 36 -8.17 3.89 -2.41
CA TRP A 36 -7.15 4.78 -1.86
C TRP A 36 -6.56 5.70 -2.93
N ILE A 37 -6.14 5.17 -4.07
CA ILE A 37 -5.57 5.93 -5.19
C ILE A 37 -6.53 7.01 -5.70
N ALA A 38 -7.83 6.72 -5.77
CA ALA A 38 -8.85 7.69 -6.20
C ALA A 38 -8.96 8.91 -5.26
N THR A 39 -8.60 8.76 -3.98
CA THR A 39 -8.66 9.84 -2.97
C THR A 39 -7.37 10.67 -2.86
N GLN A 40 -6.26 10.20 -3.43
CA GLN A 40 -4.98 10.88 -3.29
C GLN A 40 -4.74 11.91 -4.41
N PRO A 41 -4.23 13.11 -4.10
CA PRO A 41 -3.87 14.11 -5.11
C PRO A 41 -2.52 13.77 -5.77
N ILE A 42 -2.36 12.54 -6.27
CA ILE A 42 -1.13 12.10 -6.95
C ILE A 42 -1.16 12.61 -8.39
N ARG A 43 -0.26 13.56 -8.69
CA ARG A 43 -0.16 14.18 -10.02
C ARG A 43 0.73 13.41 -10.99
N SER A 44 1.67 12.60 -10.48
CA SER A 44 2.60 11.82 -11.30
C SER A 44 2.08 10.40 -11.48
N GLU A 45 1.94 9.97 -12.73
CA GLU A 45 1.54 8.62 -13.07
C GLU A 45 2.60 7.59 -12.67
N ALA A 46 3.88 7.93 -12.79
CA ALA A 46 4.98 7.10 -12.29
C ALA A 46 4.88 6.89 -10.77
N MET A 47 4.56 7.96 -10.02
CA MET A 47 4.36 7.86 -8.58
C MET A 47 3.14 7.00 -8.23
N ARG A 48 2.04 7.13 -9.00
CA ARG A 48 0.85 6.28 -8.85
C ARG A 48 1.19 4.81 -9.07
N ALA A 49 1.91 4.48 -10.15
CA ALA A 49 2.33 3.12 -10.46
C ALA A 49 3.21 2.53 -9.36
N HIS A 50 4.16 3.30 -8.82
CA HIS A 50 5.01 2.84 -7.72
C HIS A 50 4.22 2.51 -6.45
N PHE A 51 3.20 3.29 -6.09
CA PHE A 51 2.35 2.97 -4.94
C PHE A 51 1.51 1.72 -5.17
N ILE A 52 0.92 1.57 -6.36
CA ILE A 52 0.13 0.39 -6.71
C ILE A 52 1.01 -0.87 -6.63
N GLU A 53 2.21 -0.82 -7.20
CA GLU A 53 3.15 -1.92 -7.18
C GLU A 53 3.58 -2.29 -5.74
N GLY A 54 3.92 -1.28 -4.93
CA GLY A 54 4.31 -1.49 -3.53
C GLY A 54 3.20 -2.11 -2.69
N TYR A 55 1.96 -1.61 -2.83
CA TYR A 55 0.81 -2.15 -2.10
C TYR A 55 0.40 -3.55 -2.59
N SER A 56 0.50 -3.81 -3.89
CA SER A 56 0.22 -5.14 -4.44
C SER A 56 1.24 -6.16 -3.93
N LYS A 57 2.54 -5.81 -3.88
CA LYS A 57 3.60 -6.68 -3.33
C LYS A 57 3.42 -6.95 -1.83
N ALA A 58 2.83 -6.02 -1.09
CA ALA A 58 2.48 -6.20 0.32
C ALA A 58 1.22 -7.07 0.53
N GLY A 59 0.51 -7.44 -0.54
CA GLY A 59 -0.69 -8.28 -0.47
C GLY A 59 -1.98 -7.52 -0.16
N LEU A 60 -2.01 -6.20 -0.36
CA LEU A 60 -3.25 -5.44 -0.20
C LEU A 60 -4.21 -5.69 -1.38
N PRO A 61 -5.53 -5.69 -1.13
CA PRO A 61 -6.54 -5.87 -2.16
C PRO A 61 -6.58 -4.70 -3.14
N ALA A 62 -6.75 -5.01 -4.43
CA ALA A 62 -6.83 -4.03 -5.52
C ALA A 62 -8.07 -3.13 -5.42
#